data_AF-A0A7Y7CRV7-F1
#
_entry.id   AF-A0A7Y7CRV7-F1
#
_cell.length_a   1.000
_cell.length_b   1.000
_cell.length_c   1.000
_cell.angle_alpha   90.00
_cell.angle_beta   90.00
_cell.angle_gamma   90.00
#
_symmetry.space_group_name_H-M   'P 1'
#
loop_
_entity.id
_entity.type
_entity.pdbx_description
1 polymer ?
#
loop_
_entity_poly.entity_id
_entity_poly.type
_entity_poly.pdbx_seq_one_letter_code
_entity_poly.pdbx_strand_id
1 'polypeptide(L)' 'MLNRYIRAIAGVFVIISVLLGMFVNQNWLWFTIFVGANLLQSSITKWCLMEDILQKVFKVKN' A
#
# COMPACT_ATOMS: atom_id res chain seq x y z
N MET A 1 9.37 3.86 -16.29
CA MET A 1 9.39 4.96 -15.29
C MET A 1 8.26 4.85 -14.27
N LEU A 2 7.06 4.39 -14.66
CA LEU A 2 5.89 4.18 -13.78
C LEU A 2 6.23 3.37 -12.50
N ASN A 3 7.00 2.29 -12.64
CA ASN A 3 7.38 1.38 -11.54
C ASN A 3 8.13 2.07 -10.39
N ARG A 4 8.86 3.17 -10.67
CA ARG A 4 9.56 3.94 -9.63
C ARG A 4 8.57 4.76 -8.79
N TYR A 5 7.60 5.40 -9.43
CA TYR A 5 6.55 6.14 -8.74
C TYR A 5 5.66 5.17 -7.94
N ILE A 6 5.27 4.04 -8.52
CA ILE A 6 4.49 3.00 -7.83
C ILE A 6 5.22 2.48 -6.59
N ARG A 7 6.52 2.18 -6.69
CA ARG A 7 7.33 1.76 -5.53
C ARG A 7 7.43 2.85 -4.45
N ALA A 8 7.60 4.11 -4.83
CA ALA A 8 7.69 5.22 -3.89
C ALA A 8 6.36 5.43 -3.14
N ILE A 9 5.23 5.45 -3.86
CA ILE A 9 3.91 5.64 -3.26
C ILE A 9 3.56 4.42 -2.38
N ALA A 10 3.91 3.20 -2.79
CA ALA A 10 3.73 1.99 -1.97
C ALA A 10 4.49 2.10 -0.63
N GLY A 11 5.74 2.57 -0.65
CA GLY A 11 6.53 2.79 0.56
C GLY A 11 5.91 3.83 1.50
N VAL A 12 5.47 4.96 0.95
CA VAL A 12 4.81 6.03 1.74
C VAL A 12 3.50 5.55 2.36
N PHE A 13 2.70 4.79 1.61
CA PHE A 13 1.42 4.27 2.10
C PHE A 13 1.60 3.34 3.30
N VAL A 14 2.62 2.46 3.25
CA VAL A 14 2.96 1.57 4.38
C VAL A 14 3.42 2.37 5.60
N ILE A 15 4.27 3.38 5.42
CA ILE A 15 4.74 4.24 6.52
C ILE A 15 3.57 4.97 7.18
N ILE A 16 2.63 5.50 6.39
CA ILE A 16 1.43 6.18 6.90
C ILE A 16 0.54 5.18 7.68
N SER A 17 0.31 3.98 7.15
CA SER A 17 -0.49 2.96 7.84
C SER A 17 0.13 2.51 9.17
N VAL A 18 1.46 2.42 9.25
CA VAL A 18 2.17 2.09 10.49
C VAL A 18 2.13 3.23 11.49
N LEU A 19 2.34 4.48 11.05
CA LEU A 19 2.24 5.65 11.93
C LEU A 19 0.86 5.74 12.57
N LEU A 20 -0.20 5.56 11.78
CA LEU A 20 -1.57 5.60 12.29
C LEU A 20 -1.85 4.50 13.33
N GLY A 21 -1.32 3.30 13.10
CA GLY A 21 -1.41 2.19 14.04
C GLY A 21 -0.72 2.48 15.38
N MET A 22 0.37 3.23 15.35
CA MET A 22 1.11 3.62 16.56
C MET A 22 0.42 4.75 17.35
N PHE A 23 -0.24 5.69 16.67
CA PHE A 23 -0.85 6.87 17.32
C PHE A 23 -2.25 6.66 17.92
N VAL A 24 -3.01 5.66 17.46
CA VAL A 24 -4.41 5.49 17.91
C VAL A 24 -4.58 4.38 18.95
N ASN A 25 -4.08 3.16 18.68
CA ASN A 25 -4.18 2.06 19.65
C ASN A 25 -3.31 0.86 19.22
N GLN A 26 -2.62 0.20 20.16
CA GLN A 26 -1.78 -0.98 19.89
C GLN A 26 -2.55 -2.13 19.22
N ASN A 27 -3.85 -2.29 19.53
CA ASN A 27 -4.71 -3.28 18.87
C ASN A 27 -4.91 -3.00 17.37
N TRP A 28 -4.70 -1.77 16.92
CA TRP A 28 -4.82 -1.42 15.50
C TRP A 28 -3.63 -1.94 14.68
N LEU A 29 -2.51 -2.29 15.32
CA LEU A 29 -1.37 -2.92 14.66
C LEU A 29 -1.73 -4.26 14.03
N TRP A 30 -2.69 -5.01 14.58
CA TRP A 30 -3.19 -6.24 13.95
C TRP A 30 -3.88 -5.95 12.61
N PHE A 31 -4.63 -4.86 12.53
CA PHE A 31 -5.25 -4.41 11.29
C PHE A 31 -4.17 -3.91 10.30
N THR A 32 -3.18 -3.17 10.78
CA THR A 32 -2.04 -2.72 9.97
C THR A 32 -1.22 -3.90 9.43
N ILE A 33 -1.00 -4.96 10.22
CA ILE A 33 -0.31 -6.19 9.79
C ILE A 33 -1.15 -6.93 8.75
N PHE A 34 -2.47 -7.02 8.93
CA PHE A 34 -3.36 -7.65 7.95
C PHE A 34 -3.34 -6.92 6.60
N VAL A 35 -3.41 -5.59 6.62
CA VAL A 35 -3.31 -4.75 5.42
C VAL A 35 -1.90 -4.86 4.80
N GLY A 36 -0.86 -4.84 5.63
CA GLY A 36 0.53 -5.00 5.21
C GLY A 36 0.82 -6.36 4.58
N ALA A 37 0.28 -7.44 5.11
CA ALA A 37 0.42 -8.79 4.56
C ALA A 37 -0.24 -8.93 3.18
N ASN A 38 -1.43 -8.34 3.00
CA ASN A 38 -2.10 -8.26 1.69
C ASN A 38 -1.28 -7.47 0.66
N LEU A 39 -0.66 -6.36 1.08
CA LEU A 39 0.28 -5.58 0.25
C LEU A 39 1.55 -6.36 -0.11
N LEU A 40 2.11 -7.11 0.86
CA LEU A 40 3.29 -7.96 0.65
C LEU A 40 2.99 -9.08 -0.36
N GLN A 41 1.83 -9.72 -0.22
CA GLN A 41 1.34 -10.70 -1.19
C GLN A 41 1.23 -10.09 -2.60
N SER A 42 0.65 -8.89 -2.72
CA SER A 42 0.54 -8.13 -3.98
C SER A 42 1.91 -7.81 -4.61
N SER A 43 2.94 -7.52 -3.80
CA SER A 43 4.31 -7.31 -4.29
C SER A 43 4.98 -8.59 -4.81
N ILE A 44 4.60 -9.77 -4.30
CA ILE A 44 5.18 -11.07 -4.68
C ILE A 44 4.47 -11.63 -5.92
N THR A 45 3.15 -11.55 -5.99
CA THR A 45 2.36 -12.02 -7.15
C THR A 45 2.45 -11.11 -8.37
N LYS A 46 3.15 -9.97 -8.27
CA LYS A 46 3.22 -8.90 -9.30
C LYS A 46 1.86 -8.32 -9.67
N TRP A 47 0.81 -8.63 -8.90
CA TRP A 47 -0.51 -8.06 -9.09
C TRP A 47 -0.57 -6.78 -8.28
N CYS A 48 -0.15 -5.67 -8.88
CA CYS A 48 0.02 -4.41 -8.17
C CYS A 48 -1.34 -3.78 -7.87
N LEU A 49 -1.89 -4.03 -6.68
CA LEU A 49 -3.15 -3.43 -6.23
C LEU A 49 -3.09 -1.90 -6.29
N MET A 50 -1.90 -1.35 -6.04
CA MET A 50 -1.62 0.08 -6.17
C MET A 50 -1.79 0.59 -7.60
N GLU A 51 -1.37 -0.20 -8.61
CA GLU A 51 -1.53 0.12 -10.02
C GLU A 51 -3.00 0.04 -10.44
N ASP A 52 -3.74 -0.96 -9.93
CA ASP A 52 -5.20 -1.05 -10.12
C ASP A 52 -5.92 0.14 -9.47
N ILE A 53 -5.56 0.51 -8.23
CA ILE A 53 -6.11 1.69 -7.55
C ILE A 53 -5.76 2.97 -8.30
N LEU A 54 -4.53 3.14 -8.80
CA LEU A 54 -4.14 4.34 -9.55
C LEU A 54 -4.86 4.41 -10.91
N GLN A 55 -5.05 3.28 -11.60
CA GLN A 55 -5.86 3.21 -12.82
C GLN A 55 -7.34 3.46 -12.54
N LYS A 56 -7.87 3.00 -11.41
CA LYS A 56 -9.31 3.00 -11.13
C LYS A 56 -9.79 4.27 -10.44
N VAL A 57 -8.98 4.83 -9.54
CA VAL A 57 -9.27 6.06 -8.79
C VAL A 57 -8.75 7.29 -9.54
N PHE A 58 -7.52 7.23 -10.05
CA PHE A 58 -6.88 8.36 -10.72
C PHE A 58 -6.98 8.34 -12.26
N LYS A 59 -7.56 7.28 -12.86
CA LYS A 59 -7.75 7.15 -14.32
C LYS A 59 -6.47 7.41 -15.14
N VAL A 60 -5.30 7.17 -14.55
CA VAL A 60 -4.01 7.35 -15.22
C VAL A 60 -3.82 6.19 -16.19
N LYS A 61 -4.22 6.41 -17.44
CA LYS A 61 -3.98 5.49 -18.54
C LYS A 61 -2.60 5.78 -19.11
N ASN A 62 -1.67 4.88 -18.78
CA ASN A 62 -0.38 4.59 -19.41
C ASN A 62 0.37 5.76 -20.05
#